data_AF-A0A949HVC7-F1
#
_entry.id   AF-A0A949HVC7-F1
#
_cell.length_a   1.000
_cell.length_b   1.000
_cell.length_c   1.000
_cell.angle_alpha   90.00
_cell.angle_beta   90.00
_cell.angle_gamma   90.00
#
_symmetry.space_group_name_H-M   'P 1'
#
loop_
_entity.id
_entity.type
_entity.pdbx_description
1 polymer ?
#
loop_
_entity_poly.entity_id
_entity_poly.type
_entity_poly.pdbx_seq_one_letter_code
_entity_poly.pdbx_strand_id
1 'polypeptide(L)'
;MDLDPNQLVKRFLGPWILLAELVCLMGTQCCFGFQSPNRMLEQTLTSQVSPLVYDSQSTHRREYQTLGASSCSASACHGGPAAGVSETQATRGSEYPLWFESDPHARSWRTLNSKRSVEILERLHILVDGEIANRLAYQNCLACHNTSVDLESDGISPVLPEGVGCEACHGPAQAWRDSHYQGPASVDLALANRGLVDTKSEWIRAKACTLCHVGGPDRDMNHDIIAAGHPALYFDYSTYLKAYPKHWRDRPEVSVVSGPKRWIVSQIAQADSELELIKTRIRSTHSHSTWPEFSNF
;
A
#
# COMPACT_ATOMS: atom_id res chain seq x y z
N MET A 1 -15.93 53.43 3.27
CA MET A 1 -16.40 53.00 1.94
C MET A 1 -16.99 51.61 2.14
N ASP A 2 -18.26 51.57 2.50
CA ASP A 2 -19.00 50.34 2.74
C ASP A 2 -19.44 49.75 1.40
N LEU A 3 -19.05 48.52 1.13
CA LEU A 3 -19.51 47.76 -0.02
C LEU A 3 -20.67 46.87 0.43
N ASP A 4 -21.87 47.18 -0.09
CA ASP A 4 -23.11 46.43 0.12
C ASP A 4 -23.00 45.00 -0.48
N PRO A 5 -23.11 43.94 0.33
CA PRO A 5 -22.97 42.55 -0.12
C PRO A 5 -24.05 42.11 -1.12
N ASN A 6 -25.16 42.85 -1.28
CA ASN A 6 -26.20 42.52 -2.26
C ASN A 6 -25.84 42.87 -3.71
N GLN A 7 -24.82 43.71 -3.94
CA GLN A 7 -24.37 44.08 -5.30
C GLN A 7 -23.48 43.00 -5.95
N LEU A 8 -22.79 42.19 -5.14
CA LEU A 8 -21.93 41.10 -5.64
C LEU A 8 -22.74 39.90 -6.16
N VAL A 9 -23.86 39.58 -5.51
CA VAL A 9 -24.73 38.45 -5.88
C VAL A 9 -25.40 38.68 -7.25
N LYS A 10 -25.84 39.92 -7.53
CA LYS A 10 -26.48 40.27 -8.81
C LYS A 10 -25.51 40.24 -10.00
N ARG A 11 -24.21 40.48 -9.77
CA ARG A 11 -23.20 40.56 -10.84
C ARG A 11 -22.66 39.19 -11.27
N PHE A 12 -22.74 38.18 -10.41
CA PHE A 12 -22.22 36.84 -10.70
C PHE A 12 -23.28 35.79 -11.01
N LEU A 13 -24.53 35.95 -10.54
CA LEU A 13 -25.58 34.94 -10.75
C LEU A 13 -26.63 35.32 -11.82
N GLY A 14 -26.67 36.58 -12.26
CA GLY A 14 -27.61 37.05 -13.29
C GLY A 14 -27.55 36.31 -14.65
N PRO A 15 -26.37 35.92 -15.18
CA PRO A 15 -26.31 35.26 -16.49
C PRO A 15 -26.81 33.82 -16.50
N TRP A 16 -26.87 33.15 -15.35
CA TRP A 16 -27.23 31.74 -15.24
C TRP A 16 -28.73 31.49 -15.07
N ILE A 17 -29.46 32.49 -14.56
CA ILE A 17 -30.91 32.38 -14.33
C ILE A 17 -31.70 32.52 -15.65
N LEU A 18 -31.20 33.30 -16.62
CA LEU A 18 -31.85 33.47 -17.93
C LEU A 18 -31.65 32.29 -18.90
N LEU A 19 -30.67 31.41 -18.64
CA LEU A 19 -30.45 30.20 -19.44
C LEU A 19 -31.33 29.01 -19.01
N ALA A 20 -31.87 29.03 -17.79
CA ALA A 20 -32.76 27.99 -17.29
C ALA A 20 -34.21 28.13 -17.80
N GLU A 21 -34.66 29.35 -18.12
CA GLU A 21 -36.04 29.60 -18.58
C GLU A 21 -36.24 29.36 -20.08
N LEU A 22 -35.17 29.38 -20.91
CA LEU A 22 -35.30 29.20 -22.36
C LEU A 22 -35.47 27.74 -22.80
N VAL A 23 -35.15 26.77 -21.94
CA VAL A 23 -35.22 25.32 -22.28
C VAL A 23 -36.61 24.74 -21.99
N CYS A 24 -37.49 25.47 -21.29
CA CYS A 24 -38.79 24.96 -20.83
C CYS A 24 -39.99 25.23 -21.76
N LEU A 25 -39.80 25.90 -22.91
CA LEU A 25 -40.91 26.40 -23.74
C LEU A 25 -40.99 25.87 -25.18
N MET A 26 -40.19 24.88 -25.58
CA MET A 26 -40.33 24.27 -26.92
C MET A 26 -40.22 22.75 -26.89
N GLY A 27 -41.34 22.07 -27.12
CA GLY A 27 -41.33 20.72 -27.72
C GLY A 27 -42.20 19.66 -27.05
N THR A 28 -43.52 19.81 -27.16
CA THR A 28 -44.46 18.69 -27.09
C THR A 28 -44.38 17.85 -28.38
N GLN A 29 -44.43 16.53 -28.23
CA GLN A 29 -44.60 15.46 -29.24
C GLN A 29 -43.50 15.22 -30.30
N CYS A 30 -42.67 14.20 -30.04
CA CYS A 30 -42.42 13.11 -30.99
C CYS A 30 -42.03 11.83 -30.24
N CYS A 31 -42.81 10.76 -30.44
CA CYS A 31 -42.54 9.43 -29.93
C CYS A 31 -41.37 8.80 -30.70
N PHE A 32 -40.20 8.65 -30.08
CA PHE A 32 -39.21 7.60 -30.41
C PHE A 32 -38.44 7.24 -29.14
N GLY A 33 -38.14 5.94 -28.99
CA GLY A 33 -37.71 5.31 -27.74
C GLY A 33 -36.51 5.98 -27.05
N PHE A 34 -36.66 6.19 -25.74
CA PHE A 34 -35.59 6.59 -24.83
C PHE A 34 -34.58 5.43 -24.70
N GLN A 35 -33.52 5.44 -25.51
CA GLN A 35 -32.24 4.87 -25.10
C GLN A 35 -31.49 5.97 -24.33
N SER A 36 -31.30 5.72 -23.03
CA SER A 36 -30.58 6.60 -22.11
C SER A 36 -29.20 6.97 -22.67
N PRO A 37 -28.76 8.25 -22.63
CA PRO A 37 -27.41 8.66 -23.03
C PRO A 37 -26.30 8.20 -22.07
N ASN A 38 -26.62 7.39 -21.04
CA ASN A 38 -25.66 6.99 -20.00
C ASN A 38 -24.49 6.13 -20.49
N ARG A 39 -24.49 5.63 -21.74
CA ARG A 39 -23.45 4.69 -22.19
C ARG A 39 -22.12 5.31 -22.62
N MET A 40 -22.06 6.62 -22.90
CA MET A 40 -20.82 7.28 -23.34
C MET A 40 -20.09 8.05 -22.22
N LEU A 41 -20.76 8.36 -21.11
CA LEU A 41 -20.13 9.00 -19.94
C LEU A 41 -19.59 7.99 -18.92
N GLU A 42 -20.09 6.75 -18.92
CA GLU A 42 -19.51 5.64 -18.12
C GLU A 42 -18.15 5.16 -18.65
N GLN A 43 -17.83 5.42 -19.92
CA GLN A 43 -16.59 4.94 -20.55
C GLN A 43 -15.38 5.86 -20.34
N THR A 44 -15.56 7.07 -19.81
CA THR A 44 -14.46 8.07 -19.73
C THR A 44 -13.94 8.30 -18.30
N LEU A 45 -14.63 7.77 -17.28
CA LEU A 45 -14.15 7.76 -15.89
C LEU A 45 -13.61 6.40 -15.43
N THR A 46 -13.59 5.41 -16.32
CA THR A 46 -12.90 4.12 -16.13
C THR A 46 -11.44 4.21 -16.59
N SER A 47 -10.78 5.37 -16.40
CA SER A 47 -9.31 5.42 -16.40
C SER A 47 -8.85 4.51 -15.27
N GLN A 48 -8.48 3.31 -15.67
CA GLN A 48 -7.91 2.24 -14.88
C GLN A 48 -7.02 2.79 -13.77
N VAL A 49 -7.56 2.84 -12.54
CA VAL A 49 -6.70 2.72 -11.37
C VAL A 49 -6.13 1.33 -11.50
N SER A 50 -4.94 1.25 -12.09
CA SER A 50 -4.27 -0.02 -12.34
C SER A 50 -4.15 -0.75 -11.00
N PRO A 51 -4.68 -1.97 -10.87
CA PRO A 51 -4.64 -2.73 -9.63
C PRO A 51 -3.25 -3.35 -9.43
N LEU A 52 -2.19 -2.54 -9.55
CA LEU A 52 -0.81 -3.00 -9.39
C LEU A 52 -0.44 -3.28 -7.92
N VAL A 53 -1.34 -2.99 -6.97
CA VAL A 53 -1.15 -3.36 -5.55
C VAL A 53 -2.23 -4.30 -5.04
N TYR A 54 -3.32 -4.53 -5.81
CA TYR A 54 -4.50 -5.24 -5.31
C TYR A 54 -5.26 -6.08 -6.33
N ASP A 55 -4.60 -6.56 -7.39
CA ASP A 55 -5.16 -7.70 -8.10
C ASP A 55 -4.72 -8.97 -7.38
N SER A 56 -5.61 -9.55 -6.58
CA SER A 56 -5.40 -10.86 -5.94
C SER A 56 -5.04 -11.98 -6.93
N GLN A 57 -5.18 -11.76 -8.24
CA GLN A 57 -4.69 -12.66 -9.29
C GLN A 57 -3.33 -12.29 -9.90
N SER A 58 -2.76 -11.10 -9.67
CA SER A 58 -1.45 -10.71 -10.23
C SER A 58 -0.44 -10.14 -9.21
N THR A 59 -0.87 -9.62 -8.06
CA THR A 59 0.04 -9.14 -7.01
C THR A 59 0.48 -10.25 -6.04
N HIS A 60 -0.23 -11.39 -6.05
CA HIS A 60 0.15 -12.61 -5.33
C HIS A 60 0.18 -13.87 -6.19
N ARG A 61 0.18 -13.75 -7.53
CA ARG A 61 0.79 -14.84 -8.28
C ARG A 61 2.25 -14.87 -7.87
N ARG A 62 2.63 -15.91 -7.12
CA ARG A 62 4.01 -16.35 -6.86
C ARG A 62 4.71 -16.73 -8.18
N GLU A 63 4.59 -15.91 -9.22
CA GLU A 63 5.32 -16.11 -10.46
C GLU A 63 6.81 -15.92 -10.19
N TYR A 64 7.14 -15.00 -9.27
CA TYR A 64 8.50 -14.67 -8.90
C TYR A 64 8.77 -14.89 -7.42
N GLN A 65 9.94 -15.45 -7.13
CA GLN A 65 10.43 -15.70 -5.79
C GLN A 65 11.09 -14.46 -5.19
N THR A 66 11.05 -14.38 -3.87
CA THR A 66 11.84 -13.42 -3.10
C THR A 66 13.27 -13.94 -2.97
N LEU A 67 14.25 -13.05 -3.08
CA LEU A 67 15.67 -13.37 -3.04
C LEU A 67 16.33 -12.97 -1.70
N GLY A 68 15.64 -12.18 -0.89
CA GLY A 68 16.11 -11.61 0.36
C GLY A 68 16.86 -10.30 0.15
N ALA A 69 16.82 -9.43 1.17
CA ALA A 69 17.46 -8.12 1.18
C ALA A 69 18.98 -8.19 0.96
N SER A 70 19.62 -9.30 1.37
CA SER A 70 21.05 -9.54 1.11
C SER A 70 21.39 -9.58 -0.39
N SER A 71 20.44 -9.93 -1.26
CA SER A 71 20.66 -9.90 -2.70
C SER A 71 20.84 -8.48 -3.28
N CYS A 72 20.49 -7.45 -2.50
CA CYS A 72 20.66 -6.04 -2.84
C CYS A 72 21.93 -5.41 -2.25
N SER A 73 22.61 -6.10 -1.31
CA SER A 73 23.56 -5.49 -0.36
C SER A 73 25.00 -5.31 -0.88
N ALA A 74 25.28 -5.66 -2.14
CA ALA A 74 26.62 -5.43 -2.69
C ALA A 74 26.97 -3.94 -2.66
N SER A 75 28.24 -3.59 -2.41
CA SER A 75 28.69 -2.20 -2.31
C SER A 75 28.54 -1.40 -3.61
N ALA A 76 28.52 -2.08 -4.75
CA ALA A 76 28.22 -1.48 -6.06
C ALA A 76 26.71 -1.31 -6.33
N CYS A 77 25.86 -1.83 -5.43
CA CYS A 77 24.40 -1.80 -5.49
C CYS A 77 23.85 -0.91 -4.36
N HIS A 78 23.09 -1.49 -3.43
CA HIS A 78 22.43 -0.78 -2.34
C HIS A 78 23.14 -0.90 -0.98
N GLY A 79 24.32 -1.55 -0.93
CA GLY A 79 25.14 -1.66 0.29
C GLY A 79 26.44 -0.86 0.25
N GLY A 80 26.51 0.16 -0.61
CA GLY A 80 27.63 1.08 -0.65
C GLY A 80 27.65 2.01 0.58
N PRO A 81 28.74 2.79 0.74
CA PRO A 81 28.79 3.81 1.78
C PRO A 81 27.69 4.85 1.56
N ALA A 82 27.25 5.51 2.63
CA ALA A 82 26.34 6.64 2.49
C ALA A 82 26.97 7.71 1.58
N ALA A 83 26.27 8.06 0.48
CA ALA A 83 26.75 9.09 -0.42
C ALA A 83 27.05 10.37 0.37
N GLY A 84 28.24 10.97 0.13
CA GLY A 84 28.70 12.13 0.86
C GLY A 84 27.71 13.29 0.83
N VAL A 85 27.71 14.11 1.89
CA VAL A 85 26.84 15.29 2.04
C VAL A 85 27.09 16.37 0.97
N SER A 86 28.20 16.29 0.23
CA SER A 86 28.58 17.22 -0.84
C SER A 86 27.85 16.97 -2.17
N GLU A 87 27.26 15.79 -2.37
CA GLU A 87 26.54 15.45 -3.60
C GLU A 87 25.08 15.14 -3.28
N THR A 88 24.30 16.17 -2.98
CA THR A 88 22.90 16.05 -2.56
C THR A 88 21.98 15.45 -3.64
N GLN A 89 22.41 15.44 -4.89
CA GLN A 89 21.68 14.87 -6.03
C GLN A 89 22.06 13.43 -6.37
N ALA A 90 23.15 12.89 -5.79
CA ALA A 90 23.54 11.51 -6.03
C ALA A 90 22.50 10.55 -5.45
N THR A 91 22.31 9.40 -6.11
CA THR A 91 21.56 8.27 -5.54
C THR A 91 22.17 7.85 -4.20
N ARG A 92 21.33 7.37 -3.27
CA ARG A 92 21.77 7.17 -1.88
C ARG A 92 22.78 6.03 -1.76
N GLY A 93 22.54 4.90 -2.43
CA GLY A 93 23.48 3.77 -2.58
C GLY A 93 23.78 2.99 -1.29
N SER A 94 23.14 3.37 -0.19
CA SER A 94 23.34 2.86 1.18
C SER A 94 22.00 2.48 1.81
N GLU A 95 21.06 2.05 0.97
CA GLU A 95 19.72 1.69 1.40
C GLU A 95 19.73 0.44 2.29
N TYR A 96 20.56 -0.56 1.97
CA TYR A 96 20.69 -1.79 2.76
C TYR A 96 21.22 -1.53 4.19
N PRO A 97 22.36 -0.83 4.41
CA PRO A 97 22.81 -0.55 5.78
C PRO A 97 21.82 0.34 6.54
N LEU A 98 21.16 1.31 5.88
CA LEU A 98 20.11 2.09 6.52
C LEU A 98 18.95 1.20 7.02
N TRP A 99 18.49 0.29 6.16
CA TRP A 99 17.45 -0.66 6.50
C TRP A 99 17.87 -1.53 7.68
N PHE A 100 19.04 -2.16 7.58
CA PHE A 100 19.52 -3.11 8.58
C PHE A 100 19.73 -2.46 9.96
N GLU A 101 20.32 -1.26 9.99
CA GLU A 101 20.72 -0.61 11.23
C GLU A 101 19.58 0.21 11.86
N SER A 102 18.78 0.89 11.03
CA SER A 102 17.87 1.95 11.50
C SER A 102 16.40 1.70 11.22
N ASP A 103 16.05 0.83 10.28
CA ASP A 103 14.65 0.56 9.94
C ASP A 103 14.02 -0.48 10.89
N PRO A 104 12.91 -0.16 11.59
CA PRO A 104 12.15 -1.13 12.37
C PRO A 104 11.68 -2.36 11.58
N HIS A 105 11.47 -2.22 10.27
CA HIS A 105 11.06 -3.32 9.39
C HIS A 105 12.08 -4.47 9.38
N ALA A 106 13.39 -4.17 9.43
CA ALA A 106 14.45 -5.20 9.51
C ALA A 106 14.41 -6.06 10.80
N ARG A 107 13.59 -5.66 11.78
CA ARG A 107 13.43 -6.35 13.07
C ARG A 107 12.08 -7.02 13.22
N SER A 108 11.16 -6.86 12.27
CA SER A 108 9.76 -7.28 12.41
C SER A 108 9.61 -8.78 12.64
N TRP A 109 10.44 -9.62 12.00
CA TRP A 109 10.44 -11.07 12.21
C TRP A 109 10.80 -11.41 13.67
N ARG A 110 11.82 -10.76 14.22
CA ARG A 110 12.27 -10.99 15.61
C ARG A 110 11.16 -10.67 16.63
N THR A 111 10.25 -9.75 16.30
CA THR A 111 9.09 -9.45 17.14
C THR A 111 8.21 -10.68 17.34
N LEU A 112 8.04 -11.54 16.32
CA LEU A 112 7.24 -12.76 16.44
C LEU A 112 7.81 -13.78 17.43
N ASN A 113 9.11 -13.68 17.75
CA ASN A 113 9.78 -14.51 18.75
C ASN A 113 9.72 -13.92 20.17
N SER A 114 9.03 -12.79 20.35
CA SER A 114 8.88 -12.18 21.68
C SER A 114 7.88 -12.96 22.54
N LYS A 115 8.06 -12.91 23.87
CA LYS A 115 7.11 -13.52 24.83
C LYS A 115 5.65 -13.10 24.55
N ARG A 116 5.42 -11.82 24.27
CA ARG A 116 4.07 -11.30 23.95
C ARG A 116 3.51 -11.94 22.68
N SER A 117 4.32 -12.07 21.64
CA SER A 117 3.88 -12.68 20.38
C SER A 117 3.57 -14.16 20.55
N VAL A 118 4.37 -14.91 21.31
CA VAL A 118 4.08 -16.30 21.66
C VAL A 118 2.74 -16.42 22.38
N GLU A 119 2.50 -15.58 23.40
CA GLU A 119 1.20 -15.55 24.11
C GLU A 119 0.01 -15.22 23.20
N ILE A 120 0.19 -14.32 22.20
CA ILE A 120 -0.84 -14.01 21.20
C ILE A 120 -1.14 -15.25 20.36
N LEU A 121 -0.11 -15.94 19.86
CA LEU A 121 -0.27 -17.15 19.04
C LEU A 121 -0.97 -18.28 19.82
N GLU A 122 -0.65 -18.44 21.11
CA GLU A 122 -1.30 -19.43 21.99
C GLU A 122 -2.78 -19.09 22.23
N ARG A 123 -3.10 -17.82 22.53
CA ARG A 123 -4.50 -17.35 22.74
C ARG A 123 -5.36 -17.50 21.49
N LEU A 124 -4.76 -17.40 20.31
CA LEU A 124 -5.42 -17.61 19.02
C LEU A 124 -5.46 -19.09 18.59
N HIS A 125 -4.91 -20.01 19.41
CA HIS A 125 -4.74 -21.43 19.07
C HIS A 125 -3.97 -21.66 17.76
N ILE A 126 -3.09 -20.73 17.40
CA ILE A 126 -2.17 -20.86 16.27
C ILE A 126 -0.96 -21.69 16.69
N LEU A 127 -0.47 -21.47 17.92
CA LEU A 127 0.57 -22.25 18.58
C LEU A 127 -0.08 -23.11 19.67
N VAL A 128 0.11 -24.42 19.60
CA VAL A 128 -0.41 -25.39 20.58
C VAL A 128 0.69 -26.37 20.92
N ASP A 129 0.98 -26.56 22.20
CA ASP A 129 2.03 -27.47 22.69
C ASP A 129 3.41 -27.28 22.03
N GLY A 130 3.72 -26.03 21.61
CA GLY A 130 4.98 -25.67 20.96
C GLY A 130 5.00 -25.88 19.43
N GLU A 131 3.89 -26.29 18.83
CA GLU A 131 3.76 -26.52 17.39
C GLU A 131 2.73 -25.58 16.73
N ILE A 132 2.97 -25.21 15.48
CA ILE A 132 2.05 -24.38 14.69
C ILE A 132 0.88 -25.25 14.21
N ALA A 133 -0.21 -25.22 14.97
CA ALA A 133 -1.44 -25.96 14.68
C ALA A 133 -2.22 -25.38 13.49
N ASN A 134 -2.12 -24.06 13.26
CA ASN A 134 -2.79 -23.38 12.16
C ASN A 134 -1.79 -22.61 11.28
N ARG A 135 -1.28 -23.28 10.25
CA ARG A 135 -0.27 -22.72 9.34
C ARG A 135 -0.77 -21.48 8.58
N LEU A 136 -2.01 -21.47 8.10
CA LEU A 136 -2.54 -20.33 7.35
C LEU A 136 -2.64 -19.08 8.23
N ALA A 137 -3.06 -19.26 9.49
CA ALA A 137 -3.08 -18.19 10.48
C ALA A 137 -1.69 -17.67 10.84
N TYR A 138 -0.72 -18.58 10.97
CA TYR A 138 0.66 -18.17 11.20
C TYR A 138 1.24 -17.39 10.01
N GLN A 139 0.90 -17.80 8.78
CA GLN A 139 1.27 -17.08 7.55
C GLN A 139 0.67 -15.67 7.49
N ASN A 140 -0.53 -15.45 8.05
CA ASN A 140 -1.10 -14.10 8.20
C ASN A 140 -0.21 -13.18 9.06
N CYS A 141 0.38 -13.71 10.14
CA CYS A 141 1.35 -12.97 10.95
C CYS A 141 2.62 -12.65 10.15
N LEU A 142 3.15 -13.65 9.42
CA LEU A 142 4.33 -13.48 8.59
C LEU A 142 4.12 -12.48 7.46
N ALA A 143 2.93 -12.38 6.88
CA ALA A 143 2.63 -11.47 5.78
C ALA A 143 2.84 -9.98 6.15
N CYS A 144 2.79 -9.63 7.44
CA CYS A 144 3.15 -8.32 7.97
C CYS A 144 4.55 -8.26 8.61
N HIS A 145 5.06 -9.39 9.11
CA HIS A 145 6.29 -9.44 9.90
C HIS A 145 7.51 -9.98 9.14
N ASN A 146 7.35 -10.41 7.89
CA ASN A 146 8.43 -10.91 7.06
C ASN A 146 8.14 -10.71 5.57
N THR A 147 9.18 -10.52 4.74
CA THR A 147 9.02 -10.44 3.27
C THR A 147 8.39 -11.68 2.68
N SER A 148 8.75 -12.86 3.21
CA SER A 148 8.27 -14.15 2.74
C SER A 148 7.45 -14.84 3.82
N VAL A 149 6.37 -15.52 3.41
CA VAL A 149 5.54 -16.37 4.27
C VAL A 149 5.89 -17.86 4.14
N ASP A 150 6.95 -18.16 3.39
CA ASP A 150 7.44 -19.53 3.22
C ASP A 150 8.25 -19.95 4.43
N LEU A 151 8.01 -21.19 4.85
CA LEU A 151 8.53 -21.78 6.08
C LEU A 151 9.50 -22.91 5.73
N GLU A 152 10.52 -23.04 6.57
CA GLU A 152 11.43 -24.16 6.62
C GLU A 152 10.70 -25.46 7.02
N SER A 153 11.45 -26.56 6.97
CA SER A 153 10.92 -27.90 7.31
C SER A 153 10.43 -28.03 8.75
N ASP A 154 10.86 -27.15 9.66
CA ASP A 154 10.39 -27.10 11.05
C ASP A 154 8.95 -26.55 11.17
N GLY A 155 8.40 -25.96 10.10
CA GLY A 155 7.06 -25.38 10.10
C GLY A 155 6.91 -24.10 10.92
N ILE A 156 8.01 -23.50 11.40
CA ILE A 156 8.03 -22.33 12.27
C ILE A 156 8.94 -21.24 11.69
N SER A 157 10.15 -21.59 11.26
CA SER A 157 11.14 -20.62 10.81
C SER A 157 10.84 -20.19 9.37
N PRO A 158 10.83 -18.89 9.05
CA PRO A 158 10.77 -18.42 7.68
C PRO A 158 12.05 -18.79 6.93
N VAL A 159 11.92 -19.13 5.64
CA VAL A 159 13.06 -19.40 4.76
C VAL A 159 14.00 -18.19 4.66
N LEU A 160 13.43 -16.98 4.73
CA LEU A 160 14.17 -15.73 4.77
C LEU A 160 13.82 -14.97 6.06
N PRO A 161 14.48 -15.23 7.20
CA PRO A 161 14.13 -14.65 8.51
C PRO A 161 14.71 -13.24 8.70
N GLU A 162 14.43 -12.34 7.76
CA GLU A 162 15.03 -10.98 7.70
C GLU A 162 14.09 -9.86 8.14
N GLY A 163 12.81 -10.18 8.40
CA GLY A 163 11.77 -9.18 8.61
C GLY A 163 11.24 -8.64 7.29
N VAL A 164 10.61 -7.47 7.35
CA VAL A 164 10.12 -6.76 6.17
C VAL A 164 11.32 -6.14 5.47
N GLY A 165 11.77 -6.79 4.39
CA GLY A 165 12.94 -6.44 3.58
C GLY A 165 12.58 -5.63 2.33
N CYS A 166 13.55 -5.46 1.43
CA CYS A 166 13.41 -4.61 0.25
C CYS A 166 12.22 -5.02 -0.64
N GLU A 167 12.05 -6.32 -0.86
CA GLU A 167 11.06 -6.89 -1.78
C GLU A 167 9.63 -6.79 -1.26
N ALA A 168 9.43 -6.54 0.05
CA ALA A 168 8.10 -6.29 0.59
C ALA A 168 7.47 -4.98 0.08
N CYS A 169 8.30 -4.00 -0.29
CA CYS A 169 7.84 -2.76 -0.92
C CYS A 169 8.14 -2.70 -2.42
N HIS A 170 9.26 -3.28 -2.87
CA HIS A 170 9.69 -3.24 -4.27
C HIS A 170 9.20 -4.42 -5.12
N GLY A 171 8.54 -5.41 -4.51
CA GLY A 171 8.12 -6.64 -5.15
C GLY A 171 9.23 -7.70 -5.23
N PRO A 172 8.88 -8.97 -5.54
CA PRO A 172 9.83 -10.08 -5.62
C PRO A 172 10.85 -9.86 -6.74
N ALA A 173 12.14 -9.91 -6.40
CA ALA A 173 13.23 -9.45 -7.25
C ALA A 173 13.74 -10.48 -8.25
N GLN A 174 13.29 -11.75 -8.18
CA GLN A 174 13.77 -12.83 -9.05
C GLN A 174 13.83 -12.45 -10.53
N ALA A 175 12.83 -11.73 -11.05
CA ALA A 175 12.79 -11.41 -12.48
C ALA A 175 13.36 -10.04 -12.85
N TRP A 176 13.60 -9.12 -11.91
CA TRP A 176 14.04 -7.76 -12.22
C TRP A 176 15.38 -7.34 -11.60
N ARG A 177 15.88 -8.02 -10.57
CA ARG A 177 17.12 -7.64 -9.86
C ARG A 177 18.28 -7.40 -10.84
N ASP A 178 18.51 -8.32 -11.76
CA ASP A 178 19.68 -8.28 -12.63
C ASP A 178 19.55 -7.28 -13.79
N SER A 179 18.35 -6.74 -14.03
CA SER A 179 18.09 -5.85 -15.15
C SER A 179 17.69 -4.42 -14.74
N HIS A 180 17.25 -4.16 -13.51
CA HIS A 180 16.66 -2.88 -13.11
C HIS A 180 17.62 -1.66 -13.20
N TYR A 181 18.92 -1.89 -13.36
CA TYR A 181 19.94 -0.85 -13.54
C TYR A 181 20.41 -0.68 -15.00
N GLN A 182 19.91 -1.49 -15.94
CA GLN A 182 20.36 -1.53 -17.35
C GLN A 182 19.75 -0.40 -18.23
N GLY A 183 19.22 0.65 -17.61
CA GLY A 183 18.60 1.79 -18.29
C GLY A 183 17.06 1.77 -18.35
N PRO A 184 16.44 2.83 -18.89
CA PRO A 184 14.99 3.07 -18.75
C PRO A 184 14.12 1.94 -19.30
N ALA A 185 14.42 1.41 -20.49
CA ALA A 185 13.62 0.35 -21.11
C ALA A 185 13.57 -0.93 -20.26
N SER A 186 14.66 -1.24 -19.55
CA SER A 186 14.70 -2.39 -18.65
C SER A 186 13.87 -2.16 -17.39
N VAL A 187 13.86 -0.93 -16.87
CA VAL A 187 13.00 -0.52 -15.75
C VAL A 187 11.54 -0.59 -16.15
N ASP A 188 11.18 -0.05 -17.32
CA ASP A 188 9.80 -0.08 -17.83
C ASP A 188 9.31 -1.52 -18.00
N LEU A 189 10.15 -2.40 -18.54
CA LEU A 189 9.85 -3.83 -18.63
C LEU A 189 9.70 -4.48 -17.25
N ALA A 190 10.53 -4.07 -16.28
CA ALA A 190 10.45 -4.60 -14.93
C ALA A 190 9.14 -4.23 -14.24
N LEU A 191 8.73 -2.97 -14.36
CA LEU A 191 7.47 -2.44 -13.85
C LEU A 191 6.26 -3.08 -14.53
N ALA A 192 6.33 -3.28 -15.84
CA ALA A 192 5.21 -3.83 -16.59
C ALA A 192 5.00 -5.34 -16.34
N ASN A 193 6.09 -6.12 -16.30
CA ASN A 193 5.97 -7.58 -16.50
C ASN A 193 6.87 -8.44 -15.60
N ARG A 194 7.72 -7.86 -14.73
CA ARG A 194 8.67 -8.64 -13.93
C ARG A 194 8.46 -8.52 -12.42
N GLY A 195 7.39 -7.84 -12.00
CA GLY A 195 7.03 -7.73 -10.59
C GLY A 195 7.74 -6.62 -9.81
N LEU A 196 8.41 -5.68 -10.49
CA LEU A 196 8.93 -4.48 -9.83
C LEU A 196 7.77 -3.53 -9.50
N VAL A 197 7.67 -3.11 -8.24
CA VAL A 197 6.68 -2.14 -7.79
C VAL A 197 7.25 -0.73 -7.89
N ASP A 198 6.55 0.18 -8.58
CA ASP A 198 6.97 1.58 -8.71
C ASP A 198 6.76 2.38 -7.42
N THR A 199 7.67 2.20 -6.46
CA THR A 199 7.63 2.97 -5.21
C THR A 199 8.03 4.43 -5.41
N LYS A 200 8.37 4.92 -6.62
CA LYS A 200 8.55 6.37 -6.86
C LYS A 200 7.21 7.11 -6.88
N SER A 201 6.15 6.44 -7.32
CA SER A 201 4.78 6.93 -7.21
C SER A 201 4.37 6.99 -5.73
N GLU A 202 4.01 8.19 -5.23
CA GLU A 202 3.54 8.35 -3.84
C GLU A 202 2.28 7.54 -3.56
N TRP A 203 1.40 7.36 -4.56
CA TRP A 203 0.21 6.54 -4.46
C TRP A 203 0.56 5.06 -4.25
N ILE A 204 1.41 4.51 -5.12
CA ILE A 204 1.82 3.10 -5.04
C ILE A 204 2.58 2.84 -3.74
N ARG A 205 3.45 3.77 -3.33
CA ARG A 205 4.15 3.68 -2.04
C ARG A 205 3.19 3.69 -0.86
N ALA A 206 2.20 4.59 -0.84
CA ALA A 206 1.19 4.62 0.21
C ALA A 206 0.41 3.31 0.28
N LYS A 207 -0.02 2.79 -0.86
CA LYS A 207 -0.71 1.49 -0.96
C LYS A 207 0.17 0.32 -0.49
N ALA A 208 1.47 0.34 -0.75
CA ALA A 208 2.38 -0.68 -0.24
C ALA A 208 2.46 -0.65 1.30
N CYS A 209 2.47 0.55 1.91
CA CYS A 209 2.44 0.67 3.37
C CYS A 209 1.11 0.15 3.97
N THR A 210 -0.02 0.47 3.34
CA THR A 210 -1.33 0.08 3.87
C THR A 210 -1.59 -1.42 3.83
N LEU A 211 -0.88 -2.18 2.97
CA LEU A 211 -0.95 -3.64 2.97
C LEU A 211 -0.81 -4.20 4.40
N CYS A 212 0.20 -3.77 5.15
CA CYS A 212 0.44 -4.28 6.50
C CYS A 212 -0.15 -3.37 7.59
N HIS A 213 -0.17 -2.05 7.36
CA HIS A 213 -0.57 -1.09 8.39
C HIS A 213 -2.07 -0.80 8.47
N VAL A 214 -2.84 -1.28 7.50
CA VAL A 214 -4.32 -1.32 7.53
C VAL A 214 -4.78 -2.78 7.47
N GLY A 215 -4.14 -3.57 6.61
CA GLY A 215 -4.46 -4.98 6.40
C GLY A 215 -4.92 -5.24 4.97
N GLY A 216 -4.95 -6.51 4.61
CA GLY A 216 -5.40 -6.97 3.30
C GLY A 216 -5.82 -8.44 3.31
N PRO A 217 -6.22 -9.00 2.15
CA PRO A 217 -6.80 -10.32 2.08
C PRO A 217 -5.97 -11.45 2.68
N ASP A 218 -4.65 -11.32 2.58
CA ASP A 218 -3.63 -12.27 3.01
C ASP A 218 -2.95 -11.87 4.33
N ARG A 219 -3.38 -10.75 4.92
CA ARG A 219 -2.78 -10.12 6.11
C ARG A 219 -3.83 -9.29 6.85
N ASP A 220 -4.86 -9.98 7.30
CA ASP A 220 -5.97 -9.36 8.02
C ASP A 220 -5.56 -9.09 9.48
N MET A 221 -5.80 -7.86 9.94
CA MET A 221 -5.72 -7.48 11.34
C MET A 221 -7.14 -7.29 11.86
N ASN A 222 -7.59 -8.20 12.71
CA ASN A 222 -8.96 -8.26 13.19
C ASN A 222 -9.02 -8.14 14.72
N HIS A 223 -10.23 -8.03 15.29
CA HIS A 223 -10.36 -7.89 16.74
C HIS A 223 -9.86 -9.08 17.53
N ASP A 224 -9.96 -10.30 17.02
CA ASP A 224 -9.49 -11.48 17.76
C ASP A 224 -7.98 -11.38 17.97
N ILE A 225 -7.24 -10.93 16.95
CA ILE A 225 -5.80 -10.69 17.04
C ILE A 225 -5.50 -9.56 18.05
N ILE A 226 -6.29 -8.49 18.06
CA ILE A 226 -6.16 -7.38 19.02
C ILE A 226 -6.47 -7.84 20.45
N ALA A 227 -7.56 -8.59 20.64
CA ALA A 227 -8.01 -9.14 21.92
C ALA A 227 -7.03 -10.16 22.49
N ALA A 228 -6.38 -10.94 21.62
CA ALA A 228 -5.27 -11.82 21.99
C ALA A 228 -4.03 -11.05 22.47
N GLY A 229 -3.97 -9.74 22.22
CA GLY A 229 -2.96 -8.84 22.76
C GLY A 229 -2.08 -8.17 21.71
N HIS A 230 -2.40 -8.27 20.42
CA HIS A 230 -1.70 -7.48 19.40
C HIS A 230 -2.07 -5.99 19.53
N PRO A 231 -1.13 -5.04 19.37
CA PRO A 231 -1.49 -3.63 19.30
C PRO A 231 -2.45 -3.33 18.15
N ALA A 232 -3.45 -2.49 18.38
CA ALA A 232 -4.25 -1.96 17.26
C ALA A 232 -3.35 -1.19 16.28
N LEU A 233 -3.66 -1.28 14.99
CA LEU A 233 -2.90 -0.59 13.96
C LEU A 233 -3.47 0.82 13.77
N TYR A 234 -2.69 1.83 14.15
CA TYR A 234 -3.00 3.23 13.86
C TYR A 234 -2.02 3.74 12.81
N PHE A 235 -2.51 4.01 11.60
CA PHE A 235 -1.66 4.38 10.48
C PHE A 235 -2.11 5.67 9.81
N ASP A 236 -1.14 6.55 9.58
CA ASP A 236 -1.26 7.69 8.67
C ASP A 236 0.03 7.75 7.84
N TYR A 237 -0.09 7.49 6.54
CA TYR A 237 1.06 7.48 5.63
C TYR A 237 1.87 8.77 5.72
N SER A 238 1.21 9.93 5.85
CA SER A 238 1.89 11.23 5.87
C SER A 238 2.81 11.40 7.10
N THR A 239 2.38 10.90 8.25
CA THR A 239 3.09 10.94 9.53
C THR A 239 4.15 9.86 9.59
N TYR A 240 3.80 8.62 9.25
CA TYR A 240 4.76 7.51 9.28
C TYR A 240 5.89 7.70 8.27
N LEU A 241 5.63 8.24 7.08
CA LEU A 241 6.68 8.54 6.10
C LEU A 241 7.69 9.60 6.60
N LYS A 242 7.30 10.47 7.54
CA LYS A 242 8.23 11.43 8.16
C LYS A 242 9.11 10.76 9.22
N ALA A 243 8.57 9.80 9.97
CA ALA A 243 9.31 9.02 10.96
C ALA A 243 10.17 7.92 10.32
N TYR A 244 9.81 7.46 9.14
CA TYR A 244 10.47 6.40 8.40
C TYR A 244 11.87 6.81 7.88
N PRO A 245 12.91 5.98 8.06
CA PRO A 245 14.20 6.21 7.42
C PRO A 245 14.06 6.09 5.89
N LYS A 246 13.96 7.22 5.21
CA LYS A 246 13.77 7.25 3.75
C LYS A 246 14.92 6.57 3.02
N HIS A 247 14.67 5.48 2.31
CA HIS A 247 15.66 4.81 1.46
C HIS A 247 15.98 5.57 0.16
N TRP A 248 15.39 6.75 -0.07
CA TRP A 248 15.68 7.59 -1.22
C TRP A 248 16.06 8.99 -0.77
N ARG A 249 16.54 9.80 -1.72
CA ARG A 249 16.71 11.24 -1.54
C ARG A 249 15.58 11.96 -2.28
N ASP A 250 14.93 12.90 -1.59
CA ASP A 250 13.92 13.74 -2.23
C ASP A 250 14.62 14.69 -3.21
N ARG A 251 14.09 14.81 -4.43
CA ARG A 251 14.55 15.83 -5.36
C ARG A 251 14.08 17.22 -4.89
N PRO A 252 14.88 18.29 -5.06
CA PRO A 252 14.53 19.63 -4.58
C PRO A 252 13.14 20.12 -5.06
N GLU A 253 12.78 19.77 -6.29
CA GLU A 253 11.51 20.14 -6.95
C GLU A 253 10.27 19.53 -6.28
N VAL A 254 10.42 18.42 -5.55
CA VAL A 254 9.31 17.64 -4.97
C VAL A 254 9.05 18.05 -3.51
N SER A 255 9.98 18.73 -2.85
CA SER A 255 9.94 18.92 -1.39
C SER A 255 8.91 19.96 -0.92
N VAL A 256 8.66 21.03 -1.70
CA VAL A 256 7.92 22.22 -1.22
C VAL A 256 6.39 22.09 -1.36
N VAL A 257 5.88 21.24 -2.27
CA VAL A 257 4.44 21.13 -2.60
C VAL A 257 3.76 19.90 -1.97
N SER A 258 4.48 19.11 -1.17
CA SER A 258 4.10 17.72 -0.87
C SER A 258 3.20 17.50 0.36
N GLY A 259 3.13 18.44 1.31
CA GLY A 259 2.45 18.19 2.61
C GLY A 259 0.94 17.89 2.48
N PRO A 260 0.11 18.84 2.03
CA PRO A 260 -1.33 18.63 1.87
C PRO A 260 -1.66 17.52 0.86
N LYS A 261 -0.91 17.45 -0.25
CA LYS A 261 -1.06 16.38 -1.25
C LYS A 261 -0.83 15.00 -0.63
N ARG A 262 0.25 14.84 0.15
CA ARG A 262 0.56 13.57 0.81
C ARG A 262 -0.46 13.20 1.88
N TRP A 263 -1.01 14.18 2.58
CA TRP A 263 -2.12 13.95 3.50
C TRP A 263 -3.35 13.43 2.76
N ILE A 264 -3.73 14.04 1.64
CA ILE A 264 -4.85 13.53 0.79
C ILE A 264 -4.56 12.09 0.32
N VAL A 265 -3.35 11.82 -0.18
CA VAL A 265 -2.93 10.47 -0.59
C VAL A 265 -3.05 9.48 0.57
N SER A 266 -2.70 9.88 1.80
CA SER A 266 -2.84 9.08 3.00
C SER A 266 -4.30 8.65 3.22
N GLN A 267 -5.22 9.62 3.26
CA GLN A 267 -6.64 9.36 3.50
C GLN A 267 -7.24 8.45 2.42
N ILE A 268 -6.92 8.68 1.14
CA ILE A 268 -7.45 7.89 0.04
C ILE A 268 -6.90 6.46 0.08
N ALA A 269 -5.58 6.29 0.29
CA ALA A 269 -4.96 4.97 0.31
C ALA A 269 -5.46 4.11 1.48
N GLN A 270 -5.67 4.73 2.64
CA GLN A 270 -6.25 4.07 3.81
C GLN A 270 -7.70 3.63 3.52
N ALA A 271 -8.57 4.56 3.11
CA ALA A 271 -9.97 4.26 2.82
C ALA A 271 -10.14 3.19 1.73
N ASP A 272 -9.31 3.24 0.69
CA ASP A 272 -9.29 2.23 -0.38
C ASP A 272 -8.91 0.84 0.18
N SER A 273 -7.92 0.77 1.06
CA SER A 273 -7.48 -0.51 1.66
C SER A 273 -8.51 -1.06 2.67
N GLU A 274 -9.14 -0.20 3.46
CA GLU A 274 -10.23 -0.57 4.37
C GLU A 274 -11.44 -1.10 3.60
N LEU A 275 -11.81 -0.46 2.48
CA LEU A 275 -12.90 -0.91 1.64
C LEU A 275 -12.64 -2.30 1.04
N GLU A 276 -11.41 -2.55 0.58
CA GLU A 276 -11.03 -3.88 0.08
C GLU A 276 -11.05 -4.94 1.18
N LEU A 277 -10.61 -4.59 2.39
CA LEU A 277 -10.66 -5.49 3.54
C LEU A 277 -12.11 -5.82 3.91
N ILE A 278 -13.01 -4.83 3.92
CA ILE A 278 -14.45 -5.02 4.13
C ILE A 278 -15.04 -5.95 3.06
N LYS A 279 -14.75 -5.71 1.77
CA LYS A 279 -15.21 -6.58 0.67
C LYS A 279 -14.76 -8.03 0.87
N THR A 280 -13.55 -8.22 1.38
CA THR A 280 -12.94 -9.55 1.58
C THR A 280 -13.55 -10.27 2.80
N ARG A 281 -13.77 -9.55 3.90
CA ARG A 281 -14.46 -10.05 5.11
C ARG A 281 -15.91 -10.43 4.84
N ILE A 282 -16.65 -9.65 4.05
CA ILE A 282 -18.03 -9.97 3.63
C ILE A 282 -18.11 -11.28 2.85
N ARG A 283 -17.06 -11.61 2.07
CA ARG A 283 -16.99 -12.85 1.29
C ARG A 283 -16.50 -14.06 2.10
N SER A 284 -16.25 -13.91 3.41
CA SER A 284 -15.79 -14.96 4.34
C SER A 284 -14.52 -15.69 3.88
N THR A 285 -13.56 -14.97 3.29
CA THR A 285 -12.32 -15.57 2.78
C THR A 285 -11.16 -15.58 3.79
N HIS A 286 -11.38 -15.16 5.04
CA HIS A 286 -10.36 -15.16 6.09
C HIS A 286 -10.48 -16.35 7.04
N SER A 287 -9.33 -16.81 7.54
CA SER A 287 -9.23 -17.90 8.51
C SER A 287 -9.76 -17.56 9.91
N HIS A 288 -9.87 -16.26 10.26
CA HIS A 288 -10.16 -15.81 11.64
C HIS A 288 -11.10 -14.60 11.76
N SER A 289 -11.77 -14.14 10.71
CA SER A 289 -12.69 -12.97 10.84
C SER A 289 -14.14 -13.41 10.79
N THR A 290 -14.89 -13.12 11.86
CA THR A 290 -16.35 -13.14 11.86
C THR A 290 -16.90 -11.75 11.60
N TRP A 291 -17.70 -11.60 10.55
CA TRP A 291 -18.41 -10.35 10.27
C TRP A 291 -19.60 -10.16 11.24
N PRO A 292 -19.89 -8.94 11.73
CA PRO A 292 -19.20 -7.67 11.48
C PRO A 292 -17.88 -7.53 12.25
N GLU A 293 -16.90 -6.93 11.59
CA GLU A 293 -15.56 -6.70 12.11
C GLU A 293 -15.33 -5.20 12.33
N PHE A 294 -14.90 -4.80 13.53
CA PHE A 294 -14.71 -3.39 13.92
C PHE A 294 -13.26 -3.03 14.28
N SER A 295 -12.25 -3.83 13.91
CA SER A 295 -10.82 -3.56 14.19
C SER A 295 -10.33 -2.17 13.75
N ASN A 296 -11.09 -1.51 12.88
CA ASN A 296 -10.77 -0.22 12.28
C ASN A 296 -11.50 0.96 12.97
N PHE A 297 -12.26 0.72 14.05
CA PHE A 297 -13.08 1.72 14.74
C PHE A 297 -12.78 1.82 16.24
#